data_AF-A3JT08-F1
#
_entry.id   AF-A3JT08-F1
#
_cell.length_a   1.000
_cell.length_b   1.000
_cell.length_c   1.000
_cell.angle_alpha   90.00
_cell.angle_beta   90.00
_cell.angle_gamma   90.00
#
_symmetry.space_group_name_H-M   'P 1'
#
loop_
_entity.id
_entity.type
_entity.pdbx_description
1 polymer ?
#
loop_
_entity_poly.entity_id
_entity_poly.type
_entity_poly.pdbx_seq_one_letter_code
_entity_poly.pdbx_strand_id
1 'polypeptide(L)' 'MTYVNLTQTQNGFLANLMDTLSSTFAKIGQDLIKKRMYRITVKELSALSGSELADLGIHRAQIRSIAYEGAYGAE' A
#
# COMPACT_ATOMS: atom_id res chain seq x y z
N MET A 1 39.01 -17.03 16.09
CA MET A 1 39.10 -16.24 14.84
C MET A 1 37.73 -15.64 14.58
N THR A 2 37.55 -14.36 14.87
CA THR A 2 36.28 -13.66 14.68
C THR A 2 36.43 -12.70 13.50
N TYR A 3 35.76 -13.00 12.40
CA TYR A 3 35.67 -12.10 11.26
C TYR A 3 34.83 -10.89 11.67
N VAL A 4 35.49 -9.80 12.03
CA VAL A 4 34.85 -8.49 12.17
C VAL A 4 34.64 -7.95 10.76
N ASN A 5 33.41 -8.10 10.23
CA ASN A 5 33.01 -7.40 9.02
C ASN A 5 32.78 -5.93 9.39
N LEU A 6 33.78 -5.09 9.11
CA LEU A 6 33.66 -3.64 9.19
C LEU A 6 33.09 -3.15 7.85
N THR A 7 31.77 -3.16 7.70
CA THR A 7 31.13 -2.36 6.63
C THR A 7 31.13 -0.91 7.08
N GLN A 8 32.32 -0.29 7.11
CA GLN A 8 32.41 1.16 7.01
C GLN A 8 32.12 1.50 5.55
N THR A 9 30.83 1.51 5.22
CA THR A 9 30.39 2.10 3.98
C THR A 9 30.62 3.59 4.12
N GLN A 10 31.77 4.04 3.61
CA GLN A 10 32.12 5.45 3.40
C GLN A 10 31.24 5.99 2.27
N ASN A 11 29.91 5.96 2.46
CA ASN A 11 28.97 6.51 1.51
C ASN A 11 29.12 8.02 1.56
N GLY A 12 29.65 8.60 0.47
CA GLY A 12 29.61 10.03 0.26
C GLY A 12 28.19 10.55 0.46
N PHE A 13 28.05 11.79 0.92
CA PHE A 13 26.77 12.48 1.12
C PHE A 13 25.77 12.27 -0.02
N LEU A 14 26.26 12.24 -1.27
CA LEU A 14 25.45 11.97 -2.46
C LEU A 14 24.90 10.54 -2.53
N ALA A 15 25.65 9.52 -2.12
CA ALA A 15 25.20 8.13 -2.12
C ALA A 15 24.05 7.92 -1.12
N ASN A 16 24.20 8.45 0.10
CA ASN A 16 23.13 8.39 1.11
C ASN A 16 21.87 9.18 0.68
N LEU A 17 22.05 10.29 -0.04
CA LEU A 17 20.94 11.04 -0.62
C LEU A 17 20.20 10.24 -1.70
N MET A 18 20.92 9.56 -2.60
CA MET A 18 20.30 8.75 -3.65
C MET A 18 19.55 7.54 -3.08
N ASP A 19 20.08 6.89 -2.03
CA ASP A 19 19.39 5.79 -1.35
C ASP A 19 18.11 6.25 -0.64
N THR A 20 18.16 7.42 0.00
CA THR A 20 16.98 8.01 0.66
C THR A 20 15.92 8.44 -0.36
N LEU A 21 16.33 9.05 -1.48
CA LEU A 21 15.42 9.43 -2.55
C LEU A 21 14.77 8.21 -3.21
N SER A 22 15.55 7.22 -3.62
CA SER A 22 15.00 6.01 -4.26
C SER A 22 14.02 5.25 -3.35
N SER A 23 14.35 5.11 -2.06
CA SER A 23 13.46 4.45 -1.09
C SER A 23 12.17 5.24 -0.80
N THR A 24 12.21 6.58 -0.83
CA THR A 24 11.00 7.40 -0.67
C THR A 24 10.12 7.37 -1.92
N PHE A 25 10.68 7.44 -3.12
CA PHE A 25 9.93 7.29 -4.37
C PHE A 25 9.23 5.92 -4.45
N ALA A 26 9.92 4.85 -4.04
CA ALA A 26 9.34 3.51 -3.98
C ALA A 26 8.11 3.45 -3.04
N LYS A 27 8.20 4.07 -1.86
CA LYS A 27 7.08 4.15 -0.89
C LYS A 27 5.90 4.97 -1.43
N ILE A 28 6.17 6.12 -2.05
CA ILE A 28 5.12 6.97 -2.64
C ILE A 28 4.38 6.20 -3.74
N GLY A 29 5.10 5.48 -4.59
CA GLY A 29 4.50 4.65 -5.64
C GLY A 29 3.54 3.60 -5.07
N GLN A 30 3.95 2.91 -4.01
CA GLN A 30 3.12 1.92 -3.32
C GLN A 30 1.86 2.55 -2.70
N ASP A 31 2.00 3.68 -2.01
CA ASP A 31 0.87 4.39 -1.39
C ASP A 31 -0.16 4.85 -2.43
N LEU A 32 0.29 5.28 -3.61
CA LEU A 32 -0.60 5.67 -4.71
C LEU A 32 -1.41 4.48 -5.24
N ILE A 33 -0.79 3.31 -5.35
CA ILE A 33 -1.47 2.09 -5.78
C ILE A 33 -2.55 1.72 -4.76
N LYS A 34 -2.23 1.70 -3.46
CA LYS A 34 -3.19 1.40 -2.38
C LYS A 34 -4.37 2.38 -2.39
N LYS A 35 -4.09 3.68 -2.48
CA LYS A 35 -5.13 4.73 -2.59
C LYS A 35 -6.01 4.56 -3.82
N ARG A 36 -5.42 4.17 -4.95
CA ARG A 36 -6.17 3.92 -6.19
C ARG A 36 -7.07 2.70 -6.04
N MET A 37 -6.57 1.58 -5.51
CA MET A 37 -7.38 0.38 -5.26
C MET A 37 -8.57 0.70 -4.37
N TYR A 38 -8.33 1.32 -3.19
CA TYR A 38 -9.40 1.73 -2.29
C TYR A 38 -10.52 2.52 -3.00
N ARG A 39 -10.14 3.54 -3.79
CA ARG A 39 -11.11 4.39 -4.51
C ARG A 39 -11.91 3.62 -5.55
N ILE A 40 -11.25 2.72 -6.28
CA ILE A 40 -11.89 1.87 -7.29
C ILE A 40 -12.87 0.92 -6.60
N THR A 41 -12.43 0.19 -5.57
CA THR A 41 -13.27 -0.76 -4.82
C THR A 41 -14.49 -0.09 -4.20
N VAL A 42 -14.32 1.08 -3.57
CA VAL A 42 -15.47 1.84 -3.04
C VAL A 42 -16.43 2.24 -4.16
N LYS A 43 -15.93 2.72 -5.30
CA LYS A 43 -16.76 3.12 -6.44
C LYS A 43 -17.55 1.94 -6.99
N GLU A 44 -16.90 0.81 -7.22
CA GLU A 44 -17.51 -0.40 -7.78
C GLU A 44 -18.56 -0.98 -6.82
N LEU A 45 -18.22 -1.21 -5.55
CA LEU A 45 -19.16 -1.73 -4.57
C LEU A 45 -20.32 -0.75 -4.29
N SER A 46 -20.08 0.56 -4.36
CA SER A 46 -21.15 1.56 -4.18
C SER A 46 -22.08 1.68 -5.39
N ALA A 47 -21.64 1.21 -6.57
CA ALA A 47 -22.44 1.18 -7.79
C ALA A 47 -23.40 -0.03 -7.82
N LEU A 48 -23.11 -1.09 -7.05
CA LEU A 48 -24.00 -2.22 -6.88
C LEU A 48 -25.29 -1.83 -6.14
N SER A 49 -26.39 -2.46 -6.54
CA SER A 49 -27.70 -2.35 -5.91
C SER A 49 -27.73 -3.07 -4.55
N GLY A 50 -28.75 -2.77 -3.74
CA GLY A 50 -28.92 -3.41 -2.43
C GLY A 50 -29.08 -4.93 -2.51
N SER A 51 -29.72 -5.44 -3.57
CA SER A 51 -29.84 -6.88 -3.81
C SER A 51 -28.51 -7.51 -4.20
N GLU A 52 -27.75 -6.90 -5.12
CA GLU A 52 -26.43 -7.42 -5.51
C GLU A 52 -25.46 -7.44 -4.32
N LEU A 53 -25.53 -6.44 -3.45
CA LEU A 53 -24.78 -6.43 -2.20
C LEU A 53 -25.25 -7.53 -1.23
N ALA A 54 -26.56 -7.76 -1.14
CA ALA A 54 -27.12 -8.82 -0.29
C ALA A 54 -26.77 -10.23 -0.80
N ASP A 55 -26.72 -10.43 -2.12
CA ASP A 55 -26.29 -11.70 -2.73
C ASP A 55 -24.83 -12.02 -2.40
N LEU A 56 -24.00 -10.99 -2.28
CA LEU A 56 -22.61 -11.10 -1.81
C LEU A 56 -22.50 -11.22 -0.28
N GLY A 57 -23.59 -11.05 0.47
CA GLY A 57 -23.60 -11.03 1.93
C GLY A 57 -22.97 -9.77 2.54
N ILE A 58 -22.92 -8.66 1.81
CA ILE A 58 -22.25 -7.42 2.22
C ILE A 58 -23.29 -6.32 2.50
N HIS A 59 -23.16 -5.64 3.64
CA HIS A 59 -23.93 -4.45 3.94
C HIS A 59 -23.24 -3.18 3.41
N ARG A 60 -24.02 -2.15 3.02
CA ARG A 60 -23.49 -0.89 2.46
C ARG A 60 -22.50 -0.17 3.40
N ALA A 61 -22.65 -0.34 4.71
CA ALA A 61 -21.73 0.18 5.72
C ALA A 61 -20.35 -0.51 5.70
N GLN A 62 -20.27 -1.77 5.25
CA GLN A 62 -19.04 -2.55 5.19
C GLN A 62 -18.16 -2.21 3.98
N ILE A 63 -18.71 -1.56 2.94
CA ILE A 63 -17.97 -1.22 1.71
C ILE A 63 -16.63 -0.53 2.01
N ARG A 64 -16.62 0.45 2.92
CA ARG A 64 -15.39 1.19 3.27
C ARG A 64 -14.40 0.31 4.03
N SER A 65 -14.89 -0.58 4.89
CA SER A 65 -14.04 -1.52 5.63
C SER A 65 -13.38 -2.53 4.69
N ILE A 66 -14.17 -3.13 3.79
CA ILE A 66 -13.70 -4.11 2.80
C ILE A 66 -12.72 -3.45 1.83
N ALA A 67 -13.02 -2.25 1.34
CA ALA A 67 -12.12 -1.53 0.46
C ALA A 67 -10.80 -1.15 1.16
N TYR A 68 -10.86 -0.86 2.47
CA TYR A 68 -9.67 -0.58 3.25
C TYR A 68 -8.83 -1.85 3.46
N GLU A 69 -9.45 -2.97 3.81
CA GLU A 69 -8.80 -4.27 3.96
C GLU A 69 -8.18 -4.76 2.64
N GLY A 70 -8.87 -4.62 1.52
CA GLY A 70 -8.31 -4.95 0.20
C GLY A 70 -7.15 -4.04 -0.24
N ALA A 71 -7.09 -2.80 0.26
CA ALA A 71 -6.05 -1.84 -0.12
C ALA A 71 -4.82 -1.86 0.83
N TYR A 72 -5.02 -2.10 2.12
CA TYR A 72 -4.01 -1.96 3.17
C TYR A 72 -3.81 -3.24 4.00
N GLY A 73 -4.61 -4.28 3.81
CA GLY A 73 -4.50 -5.57 4.52
C GLY A 73 -3.75 -6.66 3.73
N ALA A 74 -3.30 -6.37 2.51
CA ALA A 74 -2.62 -7.33 1.63
C ALA A 74 -1.09 -7.39 1.85
N GLU A 75 -0.61 -7.00 3.03
CA GLU A 75 0.82 -6.88 3.38
C GLU A 75 1.24 -7.79 4.53
#